data_AF-A0A5J4Q361-F1
#
_entry.id   AF-A0A5J4Q361-F1
#
_cell.length_a   1.000
_cell.length_b   1.000
_cell.length_c   1.000
_cell.angle_alpha   90.00
_cell.angle_beta   90.00
_cell.angle_gamma   90.00
#
_symmetry.space_group_name_H-M   'P 1'
#
loop_
_entity.id
_entity.type
_entity.pdbx_description
1 polymer ?
#
loop_
_entity_poly.entity_id
_entity_poly.type
_entity_poly.pdbx_seq_one_letter_code
_entity_poly.pdbx_strand_id
1 'polypeptide(L)'
;MGLPKDAPVKEPLVNKMISLLEKAGYEIIFPENMDNLCCGTIWESKGMPKIADQKAKELEAAFHKASEAGKYPVLCDQSPCLHRMREAIKTMPLYEPVEFICTFLKDRLTFVPTDKPVALHITCSMRK
;
A
#
# COMPACT_ATOMS: atom_id res chain seq x y z
N MET A 1 10.30 -2.77 -2.99
CA MET A 1 11.70 -2.80 -2.48
C MET A 1 12.01 -4.20 -1.98
N GLY A 2 13.23 -4.71 -2.25
CA GLY A 2 13.67 -6.03 -1.80
C GLY A 2 14.30 -6.02 -0.40
N LEU A 3 14.67 -7.20 0.08
CA LEU A 3 15.35 -7.35 1.37
C LEU A 3 16.87 -7.08 1.24
N PRO A 4 17.50 -6.42 2.23
CA PRO A 4 18.95 -6.41 2.38
C PRO A 4 19.53 -7.83 2.49
N LYS A 5 20.80 -8.01 2.11
CA LYS A 5 21.49 -9.32 2.14
C LYS A 5 21.46 -9.99 3.52
N ASP A 6 21.59 -9.22 4.59
CA ASP A 6 21.65 -9.72 5.98
C ASP A 6 20.37 -9.44 6.77
N ALA A 7 19.22 -9.37 6.09
CA ALA A 7 17.95 -9.10 6.74
C ALA A 7 17.57 -10.25 7.70
N PRO A 8 17.13 -9.95 8.94
CA PRO A 8 16.68 -10.98 9.89
C PRO A 8 15.40 -11.69 9.43
N VAL A 9 14.68 -11.09 8.49
CA VAL A 9 13.50 -11.64 7.80
C VAL A 9 13.89 -12.10 6.41
N LYS A 10 13.40 -13.28 6.02
CA LYS A 10 13.73 -13.93 4.74
C LYS A 10 12.76 -13.62 3.60
N GLU A 11 11.61 -13.03 3.91
CA GLU A 11 10.57 -12.74 2.93
C GLU A 11 10.29 -11.23 2.84
N PRO A 12 10.20 -10.66 1.63
CA PRO A 12 9.79 -9.28 1.43
C PRO A 12 8.39 -9.00 1.97
N LEU A 13 8.15 -7.78 2.43
CA LEU A 13 6.85 -7.36 2.97
C LEU A 13 5.69 -7.60 1.99
N VAL A 14 5.90 -7.34 0.70
CA VAL A 14 4.89 -7.58 -0.34
C VAL A 14 4.41 -9.05 -0.36
N ASN A 15 5.31 -10.02 -0.19
CA ASN A 15 4.94 -11.44 -0.16
C ASN A 15 4.12 -11.78 1.09
N LYS A 16 4.43 -11.16 2.24
CA LYS A 16 3.64 -11.32 3.46
C LYS A 16 2.24 -10.71 3.31
N MET A 17 2.11 -9.57 2.64
CA MET A 17 0.81 -8.97 2.35
C MET A 17 -0.01 -9.82 1.39
N ILE A 18 0.60 -10.36 0.33
CA ILE A 18 -0.06 -11.31 -0.59
C ILE A 18 -0.59 -12.51 0.18
N SER A 19 0.26 -13.16 0.99
CA SER A 19 -0.13 -14.34 1.76
C SER A 19 -1.27 -14.04 2.75
N LEU A 20 -1.29 -12.85 3.36
CA LEU A 20 -2.37 -12.42 4.25
C LEU A 20 -3.71 -12.27 3.50
N LEU A 21 -3.69 -11.65 2.32
CA LEU A 21 -4.87 -11.43 1.49
C LEU A 21 -5.42 -12.75 0.94
N GLU A 22 -4.55 -13.63 0.44
CA GLU A 22 -4.90 -14.98 -0.02
C GLU A 22 -5.52 -15.81 1.10
N LYS A 23 -4.97 -15.73 2.33
CA LYS A 23 -5.53 -16.39 3.51
C LYS A 23 -6.95 -15.92 3.83
N ALA A 24 -7.29 -14.67 3.51
CA ALA A 24 -8.63 -14.11 3.65
C ALA A 24 -9.55 -14.41 2.43
N GLY A 25 -9.06 -15.17 1.44
CA GLY A 25 -9.81 -15.54 0.23
C GLY A 25 -9.94 -14.42 -0.79
N TYR A 26 -8.99 -13.48 -0.83
CA TYR A 26 -8.96 -12.41 -1.83
C TYR A 26 -8.10 -12.79 -3.02
N GLU A 27 -8.54 -12.38 -4.22
CA GLU A 27 -7.71 -12.27 -5.40
C GLU A 27 -7.03 -10.89 -5.43
N ILE A 28 -5.81 -10.84 -5.96
CA ILE A 28 -4.98 -9.64 -5.95
C ILE A 28 -4.70 -9.23 -7.39
N ILE A 29 -5.04 -7.98 -7.71
CA ILE A 29 -4.76 -7.38 -9.02
C ILE A 29 -3.61 -6.40 -8.85
N PHE A 30 -2.52 -6.63 -9.58
CA PHE A 30 -1.42 -5.69 -9.68
C PHE A 30 -1.63 -4.78 -10.91
N PRO A 31 -1.39 -3.46 -10.79
CA PRO A 31 -1.44 -2.58 -11.95
C PRO A 31 -0.37 -2.97 -12.97
N GLU A 32 -0.65 -2.80 -14.26
CA GLU A 32 0.33 -3.03 -15.32
C GLU A 32 1.50 -2.04 -15.20
N ASN A 33 2.68 -2.43 -15.72
CA ASN A 33 3.86 -1.56 -15.83
C ASN A 33 4.38 -1.00 -14.49
N MET A 34 4.28 -1.79 -13.41
CA MET A 34 4.66 -1.38 -12.05
C MET A 34 6.05 -0.78 -11.93
N ASP A 35 7.02 -1.27 -12.70
CA ASP A 35 8.42 -0.81 -12.64
C ASP A 35 8.59 0.67 -12.99
N ASN A 36 7.58 1.27 -13.64
CA ASN A 36 7.58 2.68 -14.06
C ASN A 36 6.64 3.57 -13.24
N LEU A 37 5.89 2.99 -12.30
CA LEU A 37 4.89 3.69 -11.49
C LEU A 37 5.48 4.18 -10.16
N CYS A 38 5.06 5.37 -9.74
CA CYS A 38 5.47 5.97 -8.47
C CYS A 38 4.39 6.93 -7.95
N CYS A 39 4.20 7.00 -6.64
CA CYS A 39 3.28 7.93 -5.98
C CYS A 39 3.75 9.41 -6.04
N GLY A 40 5.00 9.66 -6.42
CA GLY A 40 5.56 11.02 -6.47
C GLY A 40 6.29 11.49 -5.22
N THR A 41 6.18 10.80 -4.07
CA THR A 41 6.71 11.27 -2.77
C THR A 41 8.19 11.66 -2.79
N ILE A 42 9.06 10.89 -3.47
CA ILE A 42 10.51 11.19 -3.54
C ILE A 42 10.78 12.46 -4.36
N TRP A 43 9.99 12.72 -5.39
CA TRP A 43 10.16 13.88 -6.25
C TRP A 43 9.71 15.15 -5.53
N GLU A 44 8.60 15.05 -4.79
CA GLU A 44 8.10 16.14 -3.96
C GLU A 44 9.10 16.52 -2.87
N SER A 45 9.65 15.54 -2.14
CA SER A 45 10.62 15.82 -1.06
C SER A 45 11.93 16.44 -1.58
N LYS A 46 12.23 16.27 -2.87
CA LYS A 46 13.38 16.89 -3.55
C LYS A 46 13.05 18.23 -4.20
N GLY A 47 11.86 18.80 -3.97
CA GLY A 47 11.46 20.08 -4.54
C GLY A 47 11.10 20.03 -6.03
N MET A 48 10.67 18.86 -6.52
CA MET A 48 10.29 18.63 -7.92
C MET A 48 8.79 18.33 -8.06
N PRO A 49 7.88 19.26 -7.69
CA PRO A 49 6.44 18.98 -7.60
C PRO A 49 5.81 18.62 -8.96
N LYS A 50 6.27 19.22 -10.06
CA LYS A 50 5.78 18.88 -11.41
C LYS A 50 6.01 17.41 -11.77
N ILE A 51 7.16 16.85 -11.39
CA ILE A 51 7.48 15.44 -11.63
C ILE A 51 6.65 14.57 -10.68
N ALA A 52 6.50 14.99 -9.42
CA ALA A 52 5.66 14.29 -8.45
C ALA A 52 4.21 14.15 -8.93
N ASP A 53 3.60 15.25 -9.39
CA ASP A 53 2.23 15.28 -9.90
C ASP A 53 2.07 14.44 -11.17
N GLN A 54 3.05 14.51 -12.08
CA GLN A 54 3.06 13.68 -13.29
C GLN A 54 3.09 12.19 -12.93
N LYS A 55 3.92 11.79 -11.96
CA LYS A 55 3.99 10.40 -11.48
C LYS A 55 2.72 9.94 -10.77
N ALA A 56 2.11 10.81 -9.96
CA ALA A 56 0.83 10.50 -9.33
C ALA A 56 -0.29 10.29 -10.37
N LYS A 57 -0.33 11.08 -11.46
CA LYS A 57 -1.30 10.90 -12.56
C LYS A 57 -1.09 9.60 -13.32
N GLU A 58 0.16 9.23 -13.60
CA GLU A 58 0.49 7.93 -14.21
C GLU A 58 -0.01 6.76 -13.33
N LEU A 59 0.19 6.87 -12.03
CA LEU A 59 -0.27 5.89 -11.05
C LEU A 59 -1.81 5.84 -10.96
N GLU A 60 -2.48 7.00 -10.92
CA GLU A 60 -3.94 7.08 -10.91
C GLU A 60 -4.56 6.41 -12.14
N ALA A 61 -4.01 6.65 -13.34
CA ALA A 61 -4.48 6.00 -14.56
C ALA A 61 -4.32 4.47 -14.51
N ALA A 62 -3.19 4.00 -13.99
CA ALA A 62 -2.94 2.56 -13.82
C ALA A 62 -3.90 1.93 -12.80
N PHE A 63 -4.15 2.60 -11.68
CA PHE A 63 -5.13 2.14 -10.70
C PHE A 63 -6.56 2.19 -11.23
N HIS A 64 -6.93 3.22 -11.99
CA HIS A 64 -8.27 3.29 -12.60
C HIS A 64 -8.54 2.08 -13.50
N LYS A 65 -7.55 1.63 -14.27
CA LYS A 65 -7.66 0.41 -15.08
C LYS A 65 -7.73 -0.84 -14.20
N ALA A 66 -6.79 -1.00 -13.25
CA ALA A 66 -6.68 -2.21 -12.42
C ALA A 66 -7.87 -2.41 -11.46
N SER A 67 -8.46 -1.31 -10.97
CA SER A 67 -9.57 -1.32 -10.02
C SER A 67 -10.95 -1.35 -10.66
N GLU A 68 -11.05 -1.45 -12.00
CA GLU A 68 -12.30 -1.25 -12.75
C GLU A 68 -12.99 0.06 -12.35
N ALA A 69 -12.30 1.19 -12.51
CA ALA A 69 -12.78 2.53 -12.17
C ALA A 69 -13.18 2.69 -10.68
N GLY A 70 -12.42 2.08 -9.77
CA GLY A 70 -12.63 2.19 -8.32
C GLY A 70 -13.61 1.18 -7.73
N LYS A 71 -14.09 0.20 -8.53
CA LYS A 71 -14.90 -0.92 -8.06
C LYS A 71 -14.16 -1.76 -7.00
N TYR A 72 -12.86 -1.95 -7.17
CA TYR A 72 -12.01 -2.68 -6.22
C TYR A 72 -11.23 -1.72 -5.32
N PRO A 73 -11.12 -2.01 -4.01
CA PRO A 73 -10.36 -1.17 -3.09
C PRO A 73 -8.85 -1.29 -3.36
N VAL A 74 -8.15 -0.15 -3.34
CA VAL A 74 -6.69 -0.12 -3.58
C VAL A 74 -5.96 -0.10 -2.24
N LEU A 75 -5.08 -1.07 -2.01
CA LEU A 75 -4.25 -1.20 -0.81
C LEU A 75 -2.82 -0.71 -1.09
N CYS A 76 -2.25 0.05 -0.16
CA CYS A 76 -0.83 0.39 -0.17
C CYS A 76 -0.19 0.20 1.19
N ASP A 77 0.85 -0.62 1.26
CA ASP A 77 1.59 -0.97 2.48
C ASP A 77 2.63 0.08 2.93
N GLN A 78 2.76 1.17 2.17
CA GLN A 78 3.76 2.21 2.42
C GLN A 78 3.08 3.54 2.76
N SER A 79 3.05 3.90 4.04
CA SER A 79 2.32 5.08 4.54
C SER A 79 2.73 6.42 3.90
N PRO A 80 4.03 6.72 3.64
CA PRO A 80 4.40 7.95 2.93
C PRO A 80 3.91 8.01 1.48
N CYS A 81 3.86 6.86 0.80
CA CYS A 81 3.28 6.76 -0.54
C CYS A 81 1.78 7.01 -0.46
N LEU A 82 1.09 6.33 0.46
CA LEU A 82 -0.35 6.46 0.65
C LEU A 82 -0.78 7.88 0.99
N HIS A 83 -0.06 8.58 1.87
CA HIS A 83 -0.31 9.98 2.17
C HIS A 83 -0.34 10.84 0.89
N ARG A 84 0.72 10.76 0.08
CA ARG A 84 0.79 11.54 -1.15
C ARG A 84 -0.26 11.13 -2.17
N MET A 85 -0.51 9.83 -2.30
CA MET A 85 -1.58 9.32 -3.16
C MET A 85 -2.94 9.86 -2.72
N ARG A 86 -3.25 9.89 -1.42
CA ARG A 86 -4.49 10.47 -0.91
C ARG A 86 -4.59 11.97 -1.18
N GLU A 87 -3.49 12.71 -1.23
CA GLU A 87 -3.49 14.12 -1.62
C GLU A 87 -3.74 14.31 -3.12
N ALA A 88 -3.13 13.46 -3.97
CA ALA A 88 -3.16 13.59 -5.43
C ALA A 88 -4.39 12.93 -6.09
N ILE A 89 -4.79 11.77 -5.61
CA ILE A 89 -5.75 10.84 -6.21
C ILE A 89 -7.03 10.90 -5.39
N LYS A 90 -8.10 11.41 -6.00
CA LYS A 90 -9.41 11.59 -5.34
C LYS A 90 -10.52 10.73 -5.97
N THR A 91 -10.20 10.03 -7.04
CA THR A 91 -11.15 9.30 -7.89
C THR A 91 -11.52 7.91 -7.35
N MET A 92 -10.79 7.39 -6.37
CA MET A 92 -11.01 6.04 -5.81
C MET A 92 -10.57 5.95 -4.34
N PRO A 93 -11.11 4.98 -3.58
CA PRO A 93 -10.71 4.78 -2.20
C PRO A 93 -9.35 4.09 -2.11
N LEU A 94 -8.47 4.66 -1.28
CA LEU A 94 -7.10 4.17 -1.04
C LEU A 94 -6.93 3.83 0.44
N TYR A 95 -6.45 2.62 0.71
CA TYR A 95 -6.42 2.05 2.06
C TYR A 95 -5.00 1.77 2.54
N GLU A 96 -4.80 2.02 3.83
CA GLU A 96 -3.64 1.56 4.59
C GLU A 96 -3.88 0.11 5.07
N PRO A 97 -2.86 -0.73 5.25
CA PRO A 97 -2.98 -2.09 5.77
C PRO A 97 -3.91 -2.28 6.97
N VAL A 98 -3.75 -1.50 8.04
CA VAL A 98 -4.55 -1.63 9.27
C VAL A 98 -6.02 -1.31 8.98
N GLU A 99 -6.26 -0.24 8.24
CA GLU A 99 -7.61 0.15 7.81
C GLU A 99 -8.24 -0.94 6.94
N PHE A 100 -7.50 -1.47 5.96
CA PHE A 100 -7.97 -2.52 5.07
C PHE A 100 -8.26 -3.82 5.83
N ILE A 101 -7.39 -4.20 6.77
CA ILE A 101 -7.58 -5.38 7.61
C ILE A 101 -8.86 -5.24 8.45
N CYS A 102 -9.02 -4.13 9.14
CA CYS A 102 -10.19 -3.88 10.00
C CYS A 102 -11.50 -3.80 9.20
N THR A 103 -11.45 -3.32 7.95
CA THR A 103 -12.63 -3.08 7.11
C THR A 103 -13.04 -4.32 6.31
N PHE A 104 -12.07 -5.06 5.77
CA PHE A 104 -12.33 -6.12 4.78
C PHE A 104 -11.93 -7.51 5.26
N LEU A 105 -10.85 -7.62 6.03
CA LEU A 105 -10.22 -8.92 6.31
C LEU A 105 -10.59 -9.49 7.69
N LYS A 106 -10.95 -8.64 8.65
CA LYS A 106 -11.13 -9.01 10.06
C LYS A 106 -12.06 -10.19 10.24
N ASP A 107 -13.22 -10.19 9.60
CA ASP A 107 -14.23 -11.24 9.76
C ASP A 107 -13.93 -12.50 8.93
N ARG A 108 -12.88 -12.45 8.11
CA ARG A 108 -12.42 -13.56 7.24
C ARG A 108 -11.15 -14.22 7.77
N LEU A 109 -10.55 -13.67 8.82
CA LEU A 109 -9.30 -14.13 9.40
C LEU A 109 -9.50 -14.60 10.84
N THR A 110 -8.79 -15.67 11.21
CA THR A 110 -8.69 -16.09 12.60
C THR A 110 -7.46 -15.46 13.24
N PHE A 111 -7.67 -14.63 14.27
CA PHE A 111 -6.62 -14.02 15.05
C PHE A 111 -6.32 -14.85 16.29
N VAL A 112 -5.05 -15.24 16.46
CA VAL A 112 -4.56 -15.97 17.63
C VAL A 112 -3.70 -15.01 18.45
N PRO A 113 -4.09 -14.68 19.70
CA PRO A 113 -3.29 -13.83 20.57
C PRO A 113 -1.90 -14.43 20.84
N THR A 114 -0.90 -13.57 21.00
CA THR A 114 0.44 -13.94 21.48
C THR A 114 0.67 -13.40 22.88
N ASP A 115 1.46 -14.13 23.67
CA ASP A 115 1.94 -13.77 25.00
C ASP A 115 3.19 -12.86 24.96
N LYS A 116 3.78 -12.66 23.79
CA LYS A 116 4.97 -11.84 23.61
C LYS A 116 4.60 -10.35 23.61
N PRO A 117 5.30 -9.51 24.39
CA PRO A 117 5.15 -8.06 24.27
C PRO A 117 5.49 -7.58 22.85
N VAL A 118 4.63 -6.74 22.29
CA VAL A 118 4.83 -6.12 20.97
C VAL A 118 4.93 -4.61 21.15
N ALA A 119 6.06 -4.03 20.76
CA ALA A 119 6.21 -2.58 20.66
C ALA A 119 5.72 -2.11 19.28
N LEU A 120 4.78 -1.18 19.25
CA LEU A 120 4.24 -0.62 18.01
C LEU A 120 4.89 0.72 17.69
N HIS A 121 5.52 0.81 16.51
CA HIS A 121 5.99 2.08 15.96
C HIS A 121 4.98 2.60 14.92
N ILE A 122 4.14 3.54 15.34
CA ILE A 122 3.18 4.19 14.44
C ILE A 122 3.89 5.32 13.70
N THR A 123 4.07 5.18 12.39
CA THR A 123 4.75 6.19 11.58
C THR A 123 3.94 7.49 11.51
N CYS A 124 4.62 8.64 11.44
CA CYS A 124 3.94 9.96 11.48
C CYS A 124 2.94 10.16 10.34
N SER A 125 3.19 9.59 9.16
CA SER A 125 2.29 9.67 8.01
C SER A 125 1.01 8.86 8.19
N MET A 126 0.98 7.86 9.07
CA MET A 126 -0.26 7.15 9.44
C MET A 126 -1.19 7.97 10.35
N ARG A 127 -0.67 9.06 10.94
CA ARG A 127 -1.45 9.94 11.84
C ARG A 127 -2.06 11.15 11.13
N LYS A 128 -1.83 11.27 9.81
CA LYS A 128 -2.33 12.35 8.95
C LYS A 128 -3.48 11.83 8.11
#